data_AF-A0AAU9JEU2-F1
#
_entry.id   AF-A0AAU9JEU2-F1
#
_cell.length_a   1.000
_cell.length_b   1.000
_cell.length_c   1.000
_cell.angle_alpha   90.00
_cell.angle_beta   90.00
_cell.angle_gamma   90.00
#
_symmetry.space_group_name_H-M   'P 1'
#
loop_
_entity.id
_entity.type
_entity.pdbx_description
1 polymer ?
#
loop_
_entity_poly.entity_id
_entity_poly.type
_entity_poly.pdbx_seq_one_letter_code
_entity_poly.pdbx_strand_id
1 'polypeptide(L)'
;MDLNFILENDTQQLARLEELGYDLDSLFIVVKDIFSIFDEIGLGSKDTAEILMRLKNIHDIATHGKPLPPNIVMYENSKQAPTRLGLTNEGNGKTILFKLVQGQNRLEKNNMLYKCEECDDDNQMRRVDTRRHVEEVHNNLL
;
A
#
# COMPACT_ATOMS: atom_id res chain seq x y z
N MET A 1 -3.17 -13.70 21.66
CA MET A 1 -3.60 -13.21 20.32
C MET A 1 -2.49 -13.61 19.35
N ASP A 2 -2.73 -13.83 18.07
CA ASP A 2 -1.69 -14.31 17.12
C ASP A 2 -1.13 -13.11 16.34
N LEU A 3 0.20 -13.03 16.16
CA LEU A 3 0.86 -12.00 15.34
C LEU A 3 0.33 -12.01 13.90
N ASN A 4 -0.08 -13.17 13.38
CA ASN A 4 -0.71 -13.30 12.07
C ASN A 4 -1.92 -12.37 11.88
N PHE A 5 -2.68 -12.13 12.94
CA PHE A 5 -3.86 -11.27 12.89
C PHE A 5 -3.49 -9.79 12.69
N ILE A 6 -2.38 -9.34 13.29
CA ILE A 6 -1.91 -7.95 13.21
C ILE A 6 -1.16 -7.71 11.90
N LEU A 7 -0.41 -8.71 11.43
CA LEU A 7 0.42 -8.61 10.23
C LEU A 7 -0.34 -8.95 8.95
N GLU A 8 -1.66 -9.15 9.01
CA GLU A 8 -2.52 -9.53 7.87
C GLU A 8 -1.98 -10.75 7.07
N ASN A 9 -1.29 -11.68 7.74
CA ASN A 9 -0.57 -12.81 7.15
C ASN A 9 0.61 -12.44 6.22
N ASP A 10 1.27 -11.30 6.44
CA ASP A 10 2.56 -11.01 5.82
C ASP A 10 3.65 -11.94 6.41
N THR A 11 3.93 -13.03 5.68
CA THR A 11 4.86 -14.09 6.10
C THR A 11 6.31 -13.61 6.18
N GLN A 12 6.69 -12.56 5.45
CA GLN A 12 8.06 -12.01 5.53
C GLN A 12 8.24 -11.18 6.80
N GLN A 13 7.23 -10.38 7.17
CA GLN A 13 7.27 -9.61 8.40
C GLN A 13 7.18 -10.51 9.62
N LEU A 14 6.35 -11.56 9.57
CA LEU A 14 6.26 -12.54 10.65
C LEU A 14 7.61 -13.24 10.87
N ALA A 15 8.24 -13.74 9.81
CA ALA A 15 9.55 -14.39 9.91
C ALA A 15 10.61 -13.45 10.50
N ARG A 16 10.60 -12.16 10.12
CA ARG A 16 11.51 -11.16 10.71
C ARG A 16 11.27 -10.93 12.19
N LEU A 17 10.00 -10.87 12.62
CA LEU A 17 9.66 -10.69 14.04
C LEU A 17 10.03 -11.92 14.86
N GLU A 18 9.81 -13.12 14.31
CA GLU A 18 10.24 -14.39 14.90
C GLU A 18 11.76 -14.49 15.00
N GLU A 19 12.52 -14.08 13.97
CA GLU A 19 13.99 -14.01 13.99
C GLU A 19 14.51 -13.06 15.08
N LEU A 20 13.81 -11.95 15.32
CA LEU A 20 14.15 -10.98 16.36
C LEU A 20 13.68 -11.42 17.76
N GLY A 21 12.93 -12.52 17.86
CA GLY A 21 12.38 -13.02 19.11
C GLY A 21 11.27 -12.14 19.70
N TYR A 22 10.62 -11.32 18.88
CA TYR A 22 9.55 -10.44 19.32
C TYR A 22 8.21 -11.18 19.34
N ASP A 23 7.60 -11.23 20.52
CA ASP A 23 6.19 -11.58 20.69
C ASP A 23 5.31 -10.32 20.75
N LEU A 24 3.99 -10.53 20.90
CA LEU A 24 3.04 -9.42 21.01
C LEU A 24 3.32 -8.50 22.19
N ASP A 25 3.68 -9.08 23.34
CA ASP A 25 3.95 -8.30 24.54
C ASP A 25 5.17 -7.40 24.34
N SER A 26 6.19 -7.91 23.66
CA SER A 26 7.38 -7.15 23.26
C SER A 26 7.04 -6.02 22.29
N LEU A 27 6.18 -6.26 21.30
CA LEU A 27 5.72 -5.20 20.39
C LEU A 27 4.93 -4.11 21.13
N PHE A 28 4.07 -4.49 22.08
CA PHE A 28 3.37 -3.52 22.92
C PHE A 28 4.32 -2.66 23.75
N ILE A 29 5.39 -3.25 24.30
CA ILE A 29 6.43 -2.52 25.02
C ILE A 29 7.14 -1.54 24.09
N VAL A 30 7.55 -1.97 22.89
CA VAL A 30 8.20 -1.09 21.90
C VAL A 30 7.31 0.09 21.52
N VAL A 31 6.03 -0.16 21.25
CA VAL A 31 5.07 0.91 20.93
C VAL A 31 4.93 1.88 22.11
N LYS A 32 4.84 1.38 23.33
CA LYS A 32 4.78 2.20 24.54
C LYS A 32 6.04 3.06 24.70
N ASP A 33 7.22 2.49 24.47
CA ASP A 33 8.49 3.21 24.58
C ASP A 33 8.57 4.33 23.53
N ILE A 34 8.11 4.08 22.29
CA ILE A 34 8.03 5.11 21.24
C ILE A 34 7.14 6.28 21.67
N PHE A 35 5.94 6.00 22.19
CA PHE A 35 5.04 7.06 22.65
C PHE A 35 5.60 7.79 23.87
N SER A 36 6.25 7.07 24.80
CA SER A 36 6.90 7.68 25.97
C SER A 36 8.02 8.63 25.55
N ILE A 37 8.83 8.24 24.55
CA ILE A 37 9.86 9.12 23.97
C ILE A 37 9.21 10.37 23.37
N PHE A 38 8.12 10.23 22.60
CA PHE A 38 7.41 11.36 22.02
C PHE A 38 6.88 12.34 23.08
N ASP A 39 6.34 11.81 24.18
CA ASP A 39 5.89 12.61 25.32
C ASP A 39 7.07 13.33 26.00
N GLU A 40 8.20 12.65 26.21
CA GLU A 40 9.41 13.22 26.83
C GLU A 40 10.03 14.36 26.02
N ILE A 41 9.99 14.27 24.69
CA ILE A 41 10.44 15.35 23.80
C ILE A 41 9.35 16.42 23.56
N GLY A 42 8.19 16.30 24.23
CA GLY A 42 7.13 17.29 24.23
C GLY A 42 6.31 17.35 22.94
N LEU A 43 6.24 16.25 22.17
CA LEU A 43 5.39 16.20 20.99
C LEU A 43 3.94 15.99 21.40
N GLY A 44 3.04 16.85 20.89
CA GLY A 44 1.62 16.64 21.04
C GLY A 44 1.11 15.54 20.12
N SER A 45 -0.09 15.04 20.40
CA SER A 45 -0.75 14.00 19.59
C SER A 45 -0.81 14.33 18.09
N LYS A 46 -0.95 15.62 17.74
CA LYS A 46 -0.94 16.10 16.36
C LYS A 46 0.42 15.92 15.69
N ASP A 47 1.50 16.26 16.38
CA ASP A 47 2.87 16.18 15.85
C ASP A 47 3.31 14.71 15.73
N THR A 48 2.94 13.87 16.71
CA THR A 48 3.13 12.42 16.65
C THR A 48 2.43 11.81 15.43
N ALA A 49 1.16 12.15 15.20
CA ALA A 49 0.42 11.68 14.04
C ALA A 49 1.06 12.13 12.73
N GLU A 50 1.57 13.37 12.68
CA GLU A 50 2.27 13.89 11.51
C GLU A 50 3.58 13.13 11.22
N ILE A 51 4.38 12.83 12.25
CA ILE A 51 5.61 12.04 12.10
C ILE A 51 5.30 10.63 11.61
N LEU A 52 4.32 9.96 12.21
CA LEU A 52 3.91 8.61 11.80
C LEU A 52 3.41 8.61 10.35
N MET A 53 2.63 9.62 9.96
CA MET A 53 2.19 9.78 8.56
C MET A 53 3.35 10.04 7.61
N ARG A 54 4.34 10.85 8.00
CA ARG A 54 5.55 11.09 7.19
C ARG A 54 6.37 9.81 7.03
N LEU A 55 6.57 9.05 8.10
CA LEU A 55 7.29 7.76 8.06
C LEU A 55 6.55 6.75 7.17
N LYS A 56 5.22 6.66 7.30
CA LYS A 56 4.39 5.83 6.43
C LYS A 56 4.49 6.26 4.98
N ASN A 57 4.40 7.55 4.70
CA ASN A 57 4.53 8.07 3.34
C ASN A 57 5.92 7.78 2.75
N ILE A 58 7.00 7.93 3.52
CA ILE A 58 8.36 7.59 3.08
C ILE A 58 8.47 6.09 2.77
N HIS A 59 7.93 5.23 3.64
CA HIS A 59 7.87 3.80 3.43
C HIS A 59 7.09 3.45 2.15
N ASP A 60 5.90 4.04 1.99
CA ASP A 60 5.03 3.85 0.83
C ASP A 60 5.73 4.35 -0.44
N ILE A 61 6.52 5.42 -0.35
CA ILE A 61 7.34 5.90 -1.48
C ILE A 61 8.44 4.91 -1.85
N ALA A 62 9.16 4.41 -0.85
CA ALA A 62 10.25 3.46 -1.05
C ALA A 62 9.75 2.12 -1.60
N THR A 63 8.53 1.71 -1.25
CA THR A 63 7.94 0.42 -1.64
C THR A 63 7.02 0.51 -2.87
N HIS A 64 6.43 1.67 -3.14
CA HIS A 64 5.37 1.85 -4.15
C HIS A 64 5.51 3.09 -5.05
N GLY A 65 6.52 3.95 -4.88
CA GLY A 65 6.74 5.16 -5.70
C GLY A 65 6.04 6.43 -5.16
N LYS A 66 6.06 7.54 -5.91
CA LYS A 66 5.52 8.86 -5.44
C LYS A 66 4.10 8.72 -4.85
N PRO A 67 3.78 9.48 -3.77
CA PRO A 67 2.46 9.41 -3.18
C PRO A 67 1.46 10.03 -4.17
N LEU A 68 0.36 9.31 -4.43
CA LEU A 68 -0.71 9.81 -5.27
C LEU A 68 -1.32 11.07 -4.63
N PRO A 69 -1.87 11.99 -5.45
CA PRO A 69 -2.73 13.05 -4.96
C PRO A 69 -3.86 12.50 -4.08
N PRO A 70 -4.24 13.19 -3.00
CA PRO A 70 -5.20 12.70 -2.00
C PRO A 70 -6.59 12.38 -2.56
N ASN A 71 -6.91 12.88 -3.75
CA ASN A 71 -8.15 12.67 -4.47
C ASN A 71 -8.15 11.40 -5.36
N ILE A 72 -7.04 10.65 -5.47
CA ILE A 72 -7.00 9.41 -6.24
C ILE A 72 -7.15 8.20 -5.32
N VAL A 73 -8.23 7.45 -5.51
CA VAL A 73 -8.56 6.25 -4.73
C VAL A 73 -8.45 5.02 -5.62
N MET A 74 -7.83 3.95 -5.09
CA MET A 74 -7.74 2.67 -5.77
C MET A 74 -8.80 1.71 -5.26
N TYR A 75 -9.66 1.23 -6.16
CA TYR A 75 -10.66 0.22 -5.92
C TYR A 75 -10.18 -1.16 -6.41
N GLU A 76 -10.55 -2.20 -5.67
CA GLU A 76 -10.29 -3.60 -6.02
C GLU A 76 -11.58 -4.40 -5.90
N ASN A 77 -11.87 -5.26 -6.88
CA ASN A 77 -13.06 -6.11 -6.81
C ASN A 77 -12.93 -7.28 -5.80
N SER A 78 -11.70 -7.58 -5.36
CA SER A 78 -11.40 -8.55 -4.30
C SER A 78 -10.12 -8.14 -3.58
N LYS A 79 -10.12 -8.21 -2.24
CA LYS A 79 -8.95 -7.86 -1.43
C LYS A 79 -7.81 -8.87 -1.56
N GLN A 80 -8.12 -10.15 -1.75
CA GLN A 80 -7.12 -11.22 -1.74
C GLN A 80 -6.59 -11.55 -3.14
N ALA A 81 -7.47 -11.53 -4.14
CA ALA A 81 -7.13 -11.85 -5.52
C ALA A 81 -7.94 -10.95 -6.47
N PRO A 82 -7.54 -9.68 -6.62
CA PRO A 82 -8.23 -8.78 -7.52
C PRO A 82 -8.08 -9.28 -8.95
N THR A 83 -9.20 -9.43 -9.67
CA THR A 83 -9.17 -9.66 -11.12
C THR A 83 -9.34 -8.37 -11.90
N ARG A 84 -9.74 -7.30 -11.20
CA ARG A 84 -9.90 -5.95 -11.74
C ARG A 84 -9.51 -4.91 -10.69
N LEU A 85 -8.78 -3.89 -11.13
CA LEU A 85 -8.46 -2.70 -10.33
C LEU A 85 -9.15 -1.50 -10.97
N GLY A 86 -9.52 -0.53 -10.15
CA GLY A 86 -9.96 0.78 -10.60
C GLY A 86 -9.14 1.86 -9.91
N LEU A 87 -8.73 2.89 -10.65
CA LEU A 87 -8.16 4.12 -10.10
C LEU A 87 -9.12 5.25 -10.43
N THR A 88 -9.73 5.83 -9.40
CA THR A 88 -10.73 6.88 -9.52
C THR A 88 -10.19 8.18 -8.93
N ASN A 89 -10.28 9.29 -9.67
CA ASN A 89 -10.10 10.62 -9.09
C ASN A 89 -11.46 11.12 -8.60
N GLU A 90 -11.62 11.25 -7.28
CA GLU A 90 -12.86 11.72 -6.64
C GLU A 90 -13.16 13.20 -6.93
N GLY A 91 -12.15 14.00 -7.25
CA GLY A 91 -12.31 15.42 -7.61
C GLY A 91 -12.97 15.66 -8.98
N ASN A 92 -12.84 14.71 -9.91
CA ASN A 92 -13.45 14.83 -11.25
C ASN A 92 -14.34 13.62 -11.65
N GLY A 93 -14.44 12.60 -10.79
CA GLY A 93 -15.26 11.40 -10.99
C GLY A 93 -14.74 10.42 -12.06
N LYS A 94 -13.58 10.67 -12.67
CA LYS A 94 -13.04 9.79 -13.71
C LYS A 94 -12.42 8.54 -13.11
N THR A 95 -12.63 7.41 -13.78
CA THR A 95 -12.10 6.11 -13.36
C THR A 95 -11.39 5.43 -14.52
N ILE A 96 -10.18 4.93 -14.28
CA ILE A 96 -9.47 4.02 -15.19
C ILE A 96 -9.47 2.63 -14.60
N LEU A 97 -9.73 1.65 -15.46
CA LEU A 97 -9.89 0.26 -15.07
C LEU A 97 -8.74 -0.58 -15.61
N PHE A 98 -8.35 -1.56 -14.83
CA PHE A 98 -7.27 -2.47 -15.15
C PHE A 98 -7.74 -3.91 -14.99
N LYS A 99 -7.45 -4.75 -15.97
CA LYS A 99 -7.81 -6.18 -15.97
C LYS A 99 -6.59 -7.04 -15.72
N LEU A 100 -6.73 -8.06 -14.88
CA LEU A 100 -5.66 -9.03 -14.61
C LEU A 100 -5.30 -9.81 -15.89
N VAL A 101 -4.00 -9.94 -16.16
CA VAL A 101 -3.48 -10.79 -17.24
C VAL A 101 -3.66 -12.27 -16.87
N GLN A 102 -4.16 -13.08 -17.79
CA GLN A 102 -4.46 -14.49 -17.51
C GLN A 102 -3.18 -15.34 -17.34
N GLY A 103 -3.30 -16.46 -16.61
CA GLY A 103 -2.22 -17.44 -16.42
C GLY A 103 -1.34 -17.22 -15.18
N GLN A 104 -1.68 -16.25 -14.31
CA GLN A 104 -0.85 -15.85 -13.17
C GLN A 104 -1.21 -16.56 -11.85
N ASN A 105 -1.12 -17.89 -11.81
CA ASN A 105 -1.70 -18.69 -10.73
C ASN A 105 -0.88 -18.77 -9.41
N ARG A 106 0.26 -18.07 -9.29
CA ARG A 106 1.17 -18.17 -8.13
C ARG A 106 1.98 -16.90 -7.82
N LEU A 107 1.54 -15.75 -8.32
CA LEU A 107 2.25 -14.50 -8.06
C LEU A 107 1.66 -13.80 -6.84
N GLU A 108 2.52 -13.23 -6.00
CA GLU A 108 2.10 -12.32 -4.95
C GLU A 108 1.30 -11.16 -5.56
N LYS A 109 0.26 -10.71 -4.86
CA LYS A 109 -0.70 -9.69 -5.32
C LYS A 109 -0.04 -8.45 -5.95
N ASN A 110 1.09 -7.99 -5.39
CA ASN A 110 1.81 -6.82 -5.87
C ASN A 110 2.58 -7.05 -7.17
N ASN A 111 2.94 -8.29 -7.46
CA ASN A 111 3.68 -8.72 -8.64
C ASN A 111 2.77 -9.20 -9.77
N MET A 112 1.46 -9.31 -9.53
CA MET A 112 0.48 -9.62 -10.57
C MET A 112 0.48 -8.53 -11.66
N LEU A 113 0.46 -8.97 -12.91
CA LEU A 113 0.37 -8.14 -14.10
C LEU A 113 -1.08 -7.80 -14.42
N TYR A 114 -1.31 -6.53 -14.67
CA TYR A 114 -2.57 -5.95 -15.09
C TYR A 114 -2.37 -5.21 -16.39
N LYS A 115 -3.48 -5.03 -17.09
CA LYS A 115 -3.56 -4.32 -18.35
C LYS A 115 -4.58 -3.20 -18.22
N CYS A 116 -4.19 -1.99 -18.59
CA CYS A 116 -5.12 -0.87 -18.64
C CYS A 116 -6.18 -1.12 -19.73
N GLU A 117 -7.46 -0.92 -19.41
CA GLU A 117 -8.56 -1.10 -20.36
C GLU A 117 -8.65 0.02 -21.42
N GLU A 118 -7.91 1.12 -21.23
CA GLU A 118 -7.91 2.30 -22.11
C GLU A 118 -6.64 2.47 -22.95
N CYS A 119 -5.64 1.61 -22.76
CA CYS A 119 -4.39 1.62 -23.53
C CYS A 119 -4.30 0.42 -24.48
N ASP A 120 -3.37 0.50 -25.43
CA ASP A 120 -3.07 -0.59 -26.37
C ASP A 120 -2.79 -1.92 -25.67
N ASP A 121 -3.12 -2.98 -26.41
CA ASP A 121 -3.31 -4.30 -25.84
C ASP A 121 -2.06 -4.95 -25.23
N ASP A 122 -0.87 -4.43 -25.57
CA ASP A 122 0.44 -4.97 -25.19
C ASP A 122 1.03 -4.34 -23.92
N ASN A 123 0.40 -3.28 -23.37
CA ASN A 123 0.89 -2.61 -22.17
C ASN A 123 0.45 -3.31 -20.89
N GLN A 124 1.17 -4.37 -20.55
CA GLN A 124 1.08 -5.06 -19.25
C GLN A 124 2.00 -4.40 -18.23
N MET A 125 1.52 -4.23 -17.00
CA MET A 125 2.26 -3.62 -15.91
C MET A 125 1.97 -4.33 -14.59
N ARG A 126 2.88 -4.32 -13.63
CA ARG A 126 2.59 -4.89 -12.32
C ARG A 126 1.54 -4.06 -11.59
N ARG A 127 0.82 -4.66 -10.64
CA ARG A 127 -0.14 -3.97 -9.78
C ARG A 127 0.45 -2.69 -9.18
N VAL A 128 1.67 -2.77 -8.65
CA VAL A 128 2.37 -1.63 -8.04
C VAL A 128 2.63 -0.49 -9.04
N ASP A 129 2.73 -0.81 -10.33
CA ASP A 129 3.01 0.16 -11.40
C ASP A 129 1.74 0.78 -12.01
N THR A 130 0.54 0.24 -11.73
CA THR A 130 -0.74 0.77 -12.27
C THR A 130 -0.98 2.22 -11.92
N ARG A 131 -0.55 2.63 -10.72
CA ARG A 131 -0.64 4.02 -10.23
C ARG A 131 0.23 4.95 -11.07
N ARG A 132 1.51 4.61 -11.25
CA ARG A 132 2.46 5.38 -12.07
C ARG A 132 1.97 5.49 -13.51
N HIS A 133 1.42 4.41 -14.06
CA HIS A 133 0.86 4.42 -15.41
C HIS A 133 -0.27 5.43 -15.58
N VAL A 134 -1.19 5.54 -14.61
CA VAL A 134 -2.25 6.57 -14.66
C VAL A 134 -1.67 7.97 -14.68
N GLU A 135 -0.66 8.26 -13.85
CA GLU A 135 -0.02 9.57 -13.81
C GLU A 135 0.70 9.91 -15.12
N GLU A 136 1.48 8.98 -15.66
CA GLU A 136 2.33 9.24 -16.83
C GLU A 136 1.54 9.26 -18.14
N VAL A 137 0.57 8.34 -18.27
CA VAL A 137 -0.14 8.09 -19.54
C VAL A 137 -1.52 8.74 -19.56
N HIS A 138 -2.23 8.74 -18.42
CA HIS A 138 -3.58 9.28 -18.32
C HIS A 138 -3.60 10.61 -17.54
N ASN A 139 -2.73 11.56 -17.92
CA ASN A 139 -2.63 12.91 -17.34
C ASN A 139 -3.99 13.65 -17.16
N ASN A 140 -5.02 13.24 -17.90
CA ASN A 140 -6.40 13.76 -17.80
C ASN A 140 -7.20 13.24 -16.59
N LEU A 141 -6.66 12.33 -15.78
CA LEU A 141 -7.24 11.97 -14.48
C LEU A 141 -6.87 12.92 -13.37
N LEU A 142 -5.82 13.73 -13.47
CA LEU A 142 -5.45 14.70 -12.43
C LEU A 142 -6.47 15.86 -12.38
#